data_AF-A0A844M7B2-F1
#
_entry.id   AF-A0A844M7B2-F1
#
_cell.length_a   1.000
_cell.length_b   1.000
_cell.length_c   1.000
_cell.angle_alpha   90.00
_cell.angle_beta   90.00
_cell.angle_gamma   90.00
#
_symmetry.space_group_name_H-M   'P 1'
#
loop_
_entity.id
_entity.type
_entity.pdbx_description
1 polymer ?
#
loop_
_entity_poly.entity_id
_entity_poly.type
_entity_poly.pdbx_seq_one_letter_code
_entity_poly.pdbx_strand_id
1 'polypeptide(L)'
;MRNQIENPVDGRVLKHTWQFMRATFAQAPEKFKQLAESLPELFLDSETDIDLREKRKVYLIIAKFLRDNFQKPLPVCLGTTHILCDEADPRLLLDGVLDDQAKQLATFAKELVIAVKVLYEPLPTRSYNRLVEILWLKNDKPTVVKVEEEVPWDYLVADVREKRLLSGADTLTFKLYPQEA
;
A
#
# COMPACT_ATOMS: atom_id res chain seq x y z
N MET A 1 11.21 -36.47 -14.67
CA MET A 1 11.61 -35.14 -15.19
C MET A 1 10.39 -34.47 -15.80
N ARG A 2 9.73 -33.57 -15.07
CA ARG A 2 8.67 -32.70 -15.60
C ARG A 2 9.22 -31.28 -15.61
N ASN A 3 9.45 -30.75 -16.80
CA ASN A 3 9.77 -29.35 -17.01
C ASN A 3 8.54 -28.51 -16.64
N GLN A 4 8.56 -27.87 -15.49
CA GLN A 4 7.72 -26.72 -15.23
C GLN A 4 8.43 -25.51 -15.86
N ILE A 5 7.88 -25.05 -16.98
CA ILE A 5 8.23 -23.75 -17.55
C ILE A 5 7.53 -22.73 -16.65
N GLU A 6 8.22 -22.29 -15.60
CA GLU A 6 7.91 -21.02 -14.96
C GLU A 6 8.28 -19.93 -15.98
N ASN A 7 7.29 -19.45 -16.73
CA ASN A 7 7.41 -18.14 -17.37
C ASN A 7 6.97 -17.13 -16.30
N PRO A 8 7.88 -16.46 -15.59
CA PRO A 8 7.48 -15.31 -14.81
C PRO A 8 6.98 -14.30 -15.83
N VAL A 9 5.67 -14.06 -15.85
CA VAL A 9 5.15 -12.94 -16.62
C VAL A 9 5.82 -11.71 -16.03
N ASP A 10 6.71 -11.08 -16.79
CA ASP A 10 7.48 -9.93 -16.35
C ASP A 10 6.50 -8.88 -15.80
N GLY A 11 6.66 -8.52 -14.53
CA GLY A 11 5.81 -7.54 -13.86
C GLY A 11 5.73 -6.22 -14.63
N ARG A 12 6.72 -5.89 -15.45
CA ARG A 12 6.70 -4.73 -16.35
C ARG A 12 5.68 -4.87 -17.49
N VAL A 13 5.53 -6.08 -18.04
CA VAL A 13 4.53 -6.39 -19.08
C VAL A 13 3.12 -6.24 -18.50
N LEU A 14 2.85 -6.84 -17.33
CA LEU A 14 1.56 -6.70 -16.65
C LEU A 14 1.23 -5.23 -16.34
N LYS A 15 2.23 -4.43 -15.95
CA LYS A 15 2.09 -2.98 -15.67
C LYS A 15 1.79 -2.14 -16.92
N HIS A 16 2.42 -2.43 -18.06
CA HIS A 16 2.12 -1.74 -19.32
C HIS A 16 0.76 -2.15 -19.89
N THR A 17 0.44 -3.45 -19.83
CA THR A 17 -0.90 -3.93 -20.20
C THR A 17 -1.96 -3.29 -19.30
N TRP A 18 -1.66 -3.01 -18.02
CA TRP A 18 -2.56 -2.33 -17.10
C TRP A 18 -2.89 -0.89 -17.50
N GLN A 19 -1.92 -0.04 -17.80
CA GLN A 19 -2.21 1.35 -18.21
C GLN A 19 -3.14 1.39 -19.42
N PHE A 20 -2.89 0.51 -20.39
CA PHE A 20 -3.72 0.35 -21.58
C PHE A 20 -5.12 -0.17 -21.24
N MET A 21 -5.20 -1.21 -20.40
CA MET A 21 -6.45 -1.78 -19.92
C MET A 21 -7.27 -0.75 -19.13
N ARG A 22 -6.66 0.10 -18.29
CA ARG A 22 -7.37 1.10 -17.48
C ARG A 22 -8.01 2.20 -18.31
N ALA A 23 -7.31 2.70 -19.31
CA ALA A 23 -7.86 3.66 -20.28
C ALA A 23 -9.04 3.07 -21.05
N THR A 24 -8.99 1.76 -21.32
CA THR A 24 -10.04 1.02 -22.03
C THR A 24 -11.22 0.67 -21.09
N PHE A 25 -10.95 0.41 -19.80
CA PHE A 25 -11.95 0.05 -18.80
C PHE A 25 -12.86 1.21 -18.37
N ALA A 26 -12.44 2.46 -18.54
CA ALA A 26 -13.31 3.61 -18.37
C ALA A 26 -14.58 3.54 -19.25
N GLN A 27 -14.51 2.81 -20.37
CA GLN A 27 -15.61 2.58 -21.31
C GLN A 27 -16.18 1.16 -21.24
N ALA A 28 -15.70 0.32 -20.31
CA ALA A 28 -16.08 -1.08 -20.25
C ALA A 28 -17.32 -1.35 -19.36
N PRO A 29 -18.01 -2.49 -19.58
CA PRO A 29 -19.11 -2.93 -18.72
C PRO A 29 -18.69 -3.05 -17.24
N GLU A 30 -19.64 -2.83 -16.33
CA GLU A 30 -19.41 -2.72 -14.87
C GLU A 30 -18.59 -3.85 -14.25
N LYS A 31 -18.77 -5.08 -14.73
CA LYS A 31 -18.00 -6.27 -14.33
C LYS A 31 -16.48 -6.15 -14.55
N PHE A 32 -16.07 -5.40 -15.57
CA PHE A 32 -14.65 -5.16 -15.86
C PHE A 32 -14.06 -4.03 -15.02
N LYS A 33 -14.89 -3.08 -14.58
CA LYS A 33 -14.47 -2.07 -13.60
C LYS A 33 -14.18 -2.71 -12.26
N GLN A 34 -15.03 -3.63 -11.80
CA GLN A 34 -14.79 -4.40 -10.57
C GLN A 34 -13.49 -5.22 -10.64
N LEU A 35 -13.22 -5.86 -11.78
CA LEU A 35 -11.96 -6.56 -12.00
C LEU A 35 -10.78 -5.57 -11.92
N ALA A 36 -10.86 -4.45 -12.63
CA ALA A 36 -9.84 -3.40 -12.62
C ALA A 36 -9.58 -2.82 -11.23
N GLU A 37 -10.61 -2.71 -10.39
CA GLU A 37 -10.49 -2.25 -9.00
C GLU A 37 -9.74 -3.24 -8.11
N SER A 38 -9.75 -4.54 -8.41
CA SER A 38 -9.05 -5.58 -7.65
C SER A 38 -7.61 -5.84 -8.12
N LEU A 39 -7.23 -5.38 -9.32
CA LEU A 39 -5.91 -5.62 -9.91
C LEU A 39 -4.71 -5.13 -9.08
N PRO A 40 -4.76 -3.96 -8.38
CA PRO A 40 -3.69 -3.53 -7.50
C PRO A 40 -3.27 -4.60 -6.46
N GLU A 41 -4.22 -5.41 -6.01
CA GLU A 41 -3.97 -6.49 -5.06
C GLU A 41 -3.15 -7.64 -5.68
N LEU A 42 -3.27 -7.87 -6.98
CA LEU A 42 -2.58 -8.96 -7.69
C LEU A 42 -1.11 -8.64 -8.00
N PHE A 43 -0.73 -7.37 -8.13
CA PHE A 43 0.67 -6.99 -8.40
C PHE A 43 1.60 -7.21 -7.21
N LEU A 44 1.02 -7.29 -6.02
CA LEU A 44 1.70 -7.36 -4.74
C LEU A 44 2.58 -8.61 -4.63
N ASP A 45 2.07 -9.76 -5.08
CA ASP A 45 2.78 -11.04 -5.02
C ASP A 45 3.78 -11.22 -6.18
N SER A 46 3.65 -10.41 -7.24
CA SER A 46 4.55 -10.41 -8.39
C SER A 46 5.78 -9.50 -8.23
N GLU A 47 5.80 -8.65 -7.21
CA GLU A 47 6.86 -7.66 -7.02
C GLU A 47 8.09 -8.29 -6.32
N THR A 48 9.20 -8.34 -7.06
CA THR A 48 10.48 -8.89 -6.58
C THR A 48 11.28 -7.87 -5.79
N ASP A 49 11.08 -6.57 -6.05
CA ASP A 49 11.69 -5.49 -5.27
C ASP A 49 11.00 -5.41 -3.90
N ILE A 50 11.75 -5.73 -2.84
CA ILE A 50 11.23 -5.84 -1.47
C ILE A 50 10.67 -4.49 -0.99
N ASP A 51 11.36 -3.40 -1.29
CA ASP A 51 10.99 -2.06 -0.83
C ASP A 51 9.72 -1.59 -1.53
N LEU A 52 9.62 -1.82 -2.84
CA LEU A 52 8.39 -1.56 -3.60
C LEU A 52 7.22 -2.40 -3.10
N ARG A 53 7.44 -3.70 -2.88
CA ARG A 53 6.39 -4.60 -2.38
C ARG A 53 5.89 -4.16 -1.01
N GLU A 54 6.79 -3.76 -0.13
CA GLU A 54 6.45 -3.29 1.20
C GLU A 54 5.61 -2.01 1.14
N LYS A 55 6.07 -1.00 0.38
CA LYS A 55 5.30 0.24 0.18
C LYS A 55 3.92 -0.05 -0.40
N ARG A 56 3.82 -0.92 -1.42
CA ARG A 56 2.51 -1.33 -2.00
C ARG A 56 1.60 -1.96 -0.97
N LYS A 57 2.10 -2.89 -0.16
CA LYS A 57 1.34 -3.53 0.93
C LYS A 57 0.77 -2.50 1.88
N VAL A 58 1.61 -1.59 2.36
CA VAL A 58 1.18 -0.56 3.30
C VAL A 58 0.19 0.42 2.65
N TYR A 59 0.45 0.88 1.43
CA TYR A 59 -0.45 1.80 0.72
C TYR A 59 -1.79 1.16 0.41
N LEU A 60 -1.83 -0.13 0.09
CA LEU A 60 -3.07 -0.86 -0.09
C LEU A 60 -3.88 -0.94 1.21
N ILE A 61 -3.23 -1.13 2.36
CA ILE A 61 -3.91 -1.13 3.68
C ILE A 61 -4.56 0.23 3.93
N ILE A 62 -3.83 1.33 3.72
CA ILE A 62 -4.37 2.69 3.89
C ILE A 62 -5.51 2.95 2.91
N ALA A 63 -5.34 2.57 1.64
CA ALA A 63 -6.37 2.75 0.63
C ALA A 63 -7.66 1.96 0.92
N LYS A 64 -7.55 0.73 1.46
CA LYS A 64 -8.70 -0.05 1.92
C LYS A 64 -9.41 0.64 3.08
N PHE A 65 -8.65 1.15 4.06
CA PHE A 65 -9.22 1.96 5.13
C PHE A 65 -9.98 3.18 4.59
N LEU A 66 -9.41 3.91 3.62
CA LEU A 66 -10.09 5.05 3.00
C LEU A 66 -11.36 4.62 2.24
N ARG A 67 -11.31 3.53 1.48
CA ARG A 67 -12.46 3.00 0.75
C ARG A 67 -13.60 2.68 1.71
N ASP A 68 -13.30 1.97 2.79
CA ASP A 68 -14.32 1.47 3.71
C ASP A 68 -14.98 2.61 4.51
N ASN A 69 -14.28 3.74 4.71
CA ASN A 69 -14.80 4.89 5.46
C ASN A 69 -15.36 6.03 4.57
N PHE A 70 -14.88 6.18 3.33
CA PHE A 70 -15.30 7.26 2.42
C PHE A 70 -16.10 6.78 1.20
N GLN A 71 -16.27 5.45 1.05
CA GLN A 71 -17.07 4.83 -0.02
C GLN A 71 -16.62 5.26 -1.42
N LYS A 72 -15.29 5.35 -1.63
CA LYS A 72 -14.68 5.68 -2.92
C LYS A 72 -14.02 4.46 -3.56
N PRO A 73 -13.92 4.38 -4.89
CA PRO A 73 -13.25 3.27 -5.56
C PRO A 73 -11.79 3.12 -5.10
N LEU A 74 -11.32 1.87 -4.98
CA LEU A 74 -9.96 1.57 -4.50
C LEU A 74 -8.86 2.33 -5.27
N PRO A 75 -8.90 2.46 -6.61
CA PRO A 75 -7.90 3.24 -7.35
C PRO A 75 -7.85 4.72 -6.96
N VAL A 76 -9.00 5.32 -6.62
CA VAL A 76 -9.08 6.70 -6.12
C VAL A 76 -8.46 6.77 -4.72
N CYS A 77 -8.79 5.81 -3.84
CA CYS A 77 -8.20 5.72 -2.51
C CYS A 77 -6.69 5.47 -2.52
N LEU A 78 -6.17 4.69 -3.46
CA LEU A 78 -4.73 4.52 -3.69
C LEU A 78 -4.09 5.84 -4.11
N GLY A 79 -4.70 6.56 -5.07
CA GLY A 79 -4.25 7.89 -5.45
C GLY A 79 -4.22 8.87 -4.28
N THR A 80 -5.27 8.88 -3.46
CA THR A 80 -5.32 9.66 -2.22
C THR A 80 -4.24 9.25 -1.24
N THR A 81 -3.98 7.95 -1.07
CA THR A 81 -2.92 7.44 -0.20
C THR A 81 -1.55 7.94 -0.66
N HIS A 82 -1.27 7.88 -1.97
CA HIS A 82 -0.03 8.42 -2.55
C HIS A 82 0.12 9.92 -2.27
N ILE A 83 -0.96 10.70 -2.37
CA ILE A 83 -0.95 12.14 -2.06
C ILE A 83 -0.75 12.40 -0.56
N LEU A 84 -1.34 11.60 0.32
CA LEU A 84 -1.16 11.73 1.77
C LEU A 84 0.28 11.41 2.18
N CYS A 85 0.84 10.34 1.64
CA CYS A 85 2.19 9.88 1.98
C CYS A 85 3.31 10.58 1.18
N ASP A 86 2.97 11.57 0.35
CA ASP A 86 3.89 12.26 -0.58
C ASP A 86 4.74 11.29 -1.41
N GLU A 87 4.10 10.25 -1.96
CA GLU A 87 4.80 9.27 -2.79
C GLU A 87 5.18 9.90 -4.14
N ALA A 88 6.43 9.69 -4.54
CA ALA A 88 7.02 10.24 -5.75
C ALA A 88 7.54 9.16 -6.71
N ASP A 89 7.67 7.91 -6.27
CA ASP A 89 8.14 6.80 -7.11
C ASP A 89 7.10 6.52 -8.21
N PRO A 90 7.43 6.77 -9.49
CA PRO A 90 6.50 6.57 -10.58
C PRO A 90 5.95 5.14 -10.63
N ARG A 91 6.72 4.14 -10.17
CA ARG A 91 6.35 2.72 -10.18
C ARG A 91 5.20 2.40 -9.21
N LEU A 92 5.02 3.21 -8.17
CA LEU A 92 3.93 3.09 -7.19
C LEU A 92 2.74 3.95 -7.61
N LEU A 93 2.99 5.12 -8.17
CA LEU A 93 1.93 6.02 -8.66
C LEU A 93 1.03 5.37 -9.72
N LEU A 94 1.51 4.36 -10.45
CA LEU A 94 0.72 3.60 -11.42
C LEU A 94 -0.44 2.80 -10.80
N ASP A 95 -0.35 2.48 -9.52
CA ASP A 95 -1.33 1.63 -8.85
C ASP A 95 -2.63 2.41 -8.55
N GLY A 96 -2.56 3.74 -8.46
CA GLY A 96 -3.68 4.64 -8.15
C GLY A 96 -4.10 5.57 -9.30
N VAL A 97 -5.12 6.40 -9.07
CA VAL A 97 -5.56 7.48 -9.97
C VAL A 97 -5.20 8.82 -9.33
N LEU A 98 -4.46 9.69 -10.03
CA LEU A 98 -4.10 11.03 -9.56
C LEU A 98 -4.99 12.12 -10.18
N ASP A 99 -6.30 11.87 -10.21
CA ASP A 99 -7.29 12.80 -10.75
C ASP A 99 -7.80 13.77 -9.67
N ASP A 100 -8.75 14.63 -10.04
CA ASP A 100 -9.30 15.62 -9.13
C ASP A 100 -10.12 14.98 -7.99
N GLN A 101 -10.67 13.78 -8.19
CA GLN A 101 -11.36 13.07 -7.11
C GLN A 101 -10.37 12.62 -6.02
N ALA A 102 -9.23 12.07 -6.41
CA ALA A 102 -8.19 11.66 -5.48
C ALA A 102 -7.62 12.86 -4.70
N LYS A 103 -7.46 14.02 -5.36
CA LYS A 103 -7.02 15.27 -4.73
C LYS A 103 -8.05 15.81 -3.74
N GLN A 104 -9.32 15.86 -4.12
CA GLN A 104 -10.40 16.30 -3.22
C GLN A 104 -10.51 15.39 -1.99
N LEU A 105 -10.46 14.08 -2.20
CA LEU A 105 -10.47 13.12 -1.09
C LEU A 105 -9.22 13.26 -0.22
N ALA A 106 -8.05 13.54 -0.78
CA ALA A 106 -6.84 13.80 0.00
C ALA A 106 -6.98 15.04 0.88
N THR A 107 -7.51 16.15 0.35
CA THR A 107 -7.76 17.36 1.14
C THR A 107 -8.69 17.05 2.32
N PHE A 108 -9.80 16.34 2.08
CA PHE A 108 -10.73 15.95 3.14
C PHE A 108 -10.10 14.97 4.14
N ALA A 109 -9.36 13.97 3.65
CA ALA A 109 -8.69 12.99 4.50
C ALA A 109 -7.61 13.65 5.38
N LYS A 110 -6.95 14.72 4.94
CA LYS A 110 -5.99 15.48 5.76
C LYS A 110 -6.62 16.14 6.99
N GLU A 111 -7.91 16.43 6.96
CA GLU A 111 -8.64 17.00 8.11
C GLU A 111 -9.02 15.92 9.14
N LEU A 112 -9.18 14.67 8.71
CA LEU A 112 -9.67 13.56 9.54
C LEU A 112 -8.58 12.58 9.97
N VAL A 113 -7.64 12.25 9.09
CA VAL A 113 -6.51 11.38 9.40
C VAL A 113 -5.46 12.22 10.13
N ILE A 114 -5.13 11.81 11.35
CA ILE A 114 -4.16 12.49 12.21
C ILE A 114 -2.76 11.95 11.96
N ALA A 115 -2.63 10.63 11.87
CA ALA A 115 -1.34 10.00 11.63
C ALA A 115 -1.48 8.61 10.98
N VAL A 116 -0.48 8.24 10.19
CA VAL A 116 -0.27 6.87 9.71
C VAL A 116 1.12 6.43 10.09
N LYS A 117 1.23 5.26 10.73
CA LYS A 117 2.49 4.67 11.18
C LYS A 117 2.59 3.22 10.74
N VAL A 118 3.82 2.77 10.50
CA VAL A 118 4.16 1.36 10.32
C VAL A 118 5.14 0.99 11.41
N LEU A 119 4.80 -0.03 12.18
CA LEU A 119 5.62 -0.56 13.24
C LEU A 119 6.09 -1.95 12.85
N TYR A 120 7.32 -2.28 13.21
CA TYR A 120 7.90 -3.61 13.06
C TYR A 120 8.33 -4.11 14.43
N GLU A 121 7.61 -5.09 14.94
CA GLU A 121 7.90 -5.73 16.21
C GLU A 121 8.54 -7.10 15.94
N PRO A 122 9.73 -7.37 16.48
CA PRO A 122 10.37 -8.65 16.27
C PRO A 122 9.63 -9.76 17.00
N LEU A 123 9.46 -10.90 16.32
CA LEU A 123 8.90 -12.11 16.92
C LEU A 123 10.02 -13.04 17.40
N PRO A 124 9.72 -14.03 18.25
CA PRO A 124 10.70 -15.05 18.67
C PRO A 124 11.23 -15.91 17.51
N THR A 125 10.47 -15.98 16.43
CA THR A 125 10.81 -16.63 15.16
C THR A 125 11.64 -15.70 14.26
N ARG A 126 12.11 -16.20 13.12
CA ARG A 126 12.82 -15.38 12.10
C ARG A 126 11.82 -14.55 11.27
N SER A 127 10.95 -13.82 11.95
CA SER A 127 9.86 -13.02 11.39
C SER A 127 9.53 -11.81 12.29
N TYR A 128 8.68 -10.93 11.79
CA TYR A 128 8.23 -9.70 12.45
C TYR A 128 6.72 -9.59 12.39
N ASN A 129 6.12 -8.97 13.39
CA ASN A 129 4.78 -8.41 13.27
C ASN A 129 4.89 -7.01 12.66
N ARG A 130 4.37 -6.84 11.44
CA ARG A 130 4.17 -5.52 10.86
C ARG A 130 2.79 -5.02 11.27
N LEU A 131 2.77 -3.89 11.94
CA LEU A 131 1.56 -3.22 12.39
C LEU A 131 1.41 -1.88 11.66
N VAL A 132 0.35 -1.73 10.86
CA VAL A 132 -0.04 -0.44 10.28
C VAL A 132 -1.09 0.20 11.18
N GLU A 133 -0.77 1.36 11.76
CA GLU A 133 -1.69 2.14 12.59
C GLU A 133 -2.17 3.39 11.84
N ILE A 134 -3.49 3.54 11.75
CA ILE A 134 -4.13 4.74 11.20
C ILE A 134 -4.91 5.41 12.33
N LEU A 135 -4.39 6.52 12.82
CA LEU A 135 -5.05 7.38 13.81
C LEU A 135 -5.88 8.43 13.07
N TRP A 136 -7.18 8.50 13.36
CA TRP A 136 -8.11 9.39 12.68
C TRP A 136 -9.26 9.84 13.59
N LEU A 137 -10.00 10.86 13.16
CA LEU A 137 -11.19 11.36 13.84
C LEU A 137 -12.43 10.65 13.31
N LYS A 138 -13.11 9.92 14.20
CA LYS A 138 -14.43 9.34 13.94
C LYS A 138 -15.44 9.99 14.87
N ASN A 139 -16.38 10.76 14.31
CA ASN A 139 -17.34 11.56 15.09
C ASN A 139 -16.63 12.44 16.14
N ASP A 140 -15.62 13.20 15.70
CA ASP A 140 -14.78 14.10 16.51
C ASP A 140 -13.98 13.42 17.64
N LYS A 141 -13.91 12.09 17.65
CA LYS A 141 -13.14 11.31 18.62
C LYS A 141 -11.94 10.63 17.95
N PRO A 142 -10.71 10.81 18.47
CA PRO A 142 -9.56 10.07 18.01
C PRO A 142 -9.78 8.56 18.14
N THR A 143 -9.64 7.85 17.04
CA THR A 143 -9.80 6.41 16.91
C THR A 143 -8.58 5.84 16.19
N VAL A 144 -8.11 4.67 16.61
CA VAL A 144 -6.99 3.97 15.97
C VAL A 144 -7.53 2.73 15.27
N VAL A 145 -7.18 2.57 14.00
CA VAL A 145 -7.33 1.32 13.26
C VAL A 145 -5.96 0.67 13.16
N LYS A 146 -5.90 -0.63 13.46
CA LYS A 146 -4.69 -1.44 13.45
C LYS A 146 -4.85 -2.59 12.46
N VAL A 147 -3.85 -2.80 11.62
CA VAL A 147 -3.75 -3.98 10.75
C VAL A 147 -2.40 -4.63 11.00
N GLU A 148 -2.44 -5.88 11.44
CA GLU A 148 -1.28 -6.68 11.82
C GLU A 148 -1.05 -7.80 10.81
N GLU A 149 0.19 -8.00 10.39
CA GLU A 149 0.61 -9.06 9.47
C GLU A 149 1.99 -9.59 9.87
N GLU A 150 2.15 -10.91 9.94
CA GLU A 150 3.46 -11.52 10.10
C GLU A 150 4.26 -11.44 8.78
N VAL A 151 5.47 -10.89 8.85
CA VAL A 151 6.39 -10.74 7.72
C VAL A 151 7.66 -11.56 7.96
N PRO A 152 7.98 -12.53 7.08
CA PRO A 152 9.22 -13.29 7.19
C PRO A 152 10.46 -12.40 7.02
N TRP A 153 11.56 -12.76 7.68
CA TRP A 153 12.82 -12.00 7.63
C TRP A 153 13.32 -11.66 6.22
N ASP A 154 13.23 -12.62 5.30
CA ASP A 154 13.73 -12.45 3.92
C ASP A 154 12.84 -11.49 3.09
N TYR A 155 11.69 -11.08 3.65
CA TYR A 155 10.73 -10.17 3.04
C TYR A 155 10.75 -8.77 3.68
N LEU A 156 11.60 -8.54 4.68
CA LEU A 156 11.76 -7.24 5.32
C LEU A 156 12.64 -6.29 4.50
N VAL A 157 12.28 -5.01 4.51
CA VAL A 157 13.07 -3.93 3.92
C VAL A 157 14.46 -3.85 4.55
N ALA A 158 15.44 -3.41 3.76
CA ALA A 158 16.85 -3.40 4.18
C ALA A 158 17.06 -2.63 5.50
N ASP A 159 16.47 -1.43 5.61
CA ASP A 159 16.58 -0.56 6.79
C ASP A 159 16.08 -1.23 8.08
N VAL A 160 15.01 -2.02 7.99
CA VAL A 160 14.47 -2.76 9.15
C VAL A 160 15.43 -3.86 9.57
N ARG A 161 15.99 -4.60 8.60
CA ARG A 161 16.97 -5.65 8.86
C ARG A 161 18.26 -5.09 9.45
N GLU A 162 18.77 -4.00 8.87
CA GLU A 162 19.97 -3.32 9.33
C GLU A 162 19.79 -2.79 10.76
N LYS A 163 18.69 -2.06 11.02
CA LYS A 163 18.40 -1.56 12.38
C LYS A 163 18.30 -2.69 13.38
N ARG A 164 17.68 -3.83 13.04
CA ARG A 164 17.65 -5.01 13.93
C ARG A 164 19.05 -5.54 14.25
N LEU A 165 19.92 -5.66 13.25
CA LEU A 165 21.29 -6.13 13.45
C LEU A 165 22.09 -5.19 14.35
N LEU A 166 21.79 -3.88 14.31
CA LEU A 166 22.47 -2.86 15.10
C LEU A 166 21.90 -2.69 16.52
N SER A 167 20.58 -2.60 16.69
CA SER A 167 19.92 -2.25 17.96
C SER A 167 19.38 -3.44 18.75
N GLY A 168 19.42 -4.65 18.19
CA GLY A 168 19.22 -5.89 18.96
C GLY A 168 17.78 -6.31 19.18
N ALA A 169 16.80 -5.43 19.50
CA ALA A 169 15.40 -5.86 19.51
C ALA A 169 14.25 -4.83 19.53
N ASP A 170 14.52 -3.55 19.36
CA ASP A 170 13.44 -2.58 19.59
C ASP A 170 12.42 -2.52 18.45
N THR A 171 11.17 -2.22 18.81
CA THR A 171 10.10 -1.91 17.87
C THR A 171 10.53 -0.73 17.00
N LEU A 172 10.58 -0.95 15.69
CA LEU A 172 10.89 0.11 14.74
C LEU A 172 9.60 0.79 14.30
N THR A 173 9.52 2.11 14.48
CA THR A 173 8.37 2.89 14.05
C THR A 173 8.75 3.81 12.91
N PHE A 174 7.98 3.75 11.82
CA PHE A 174 8.08 4.63 10.68
C PHE A 174 6.78 5.43 10.57
N LYS A 175 6.87 6.75 10.60
CA LYS A 175 5.72 7.64 10.42
C LYS A 175 5.60 7.98 8.93
N LEU A 176 4.49 7.60 8.31
CA LEU A 176 4.23 7.88 6.89
C LEU A 176 3.44 9.17 6.66
N TYR A 177 2.62 9.56 7.64
CA TYR A 177 1.85 10.80 7.58
C TYR A 177 1.59 11.35 9.00
N PRO A 178 1.59 12.68 9.19
CA PRO A 178 2.21 13.66 8.28
C PRO A 178 3.73 13.46 8.24
N GLN A 179 4.33 13.69 7.06
CA GLN A 179 5.79 13.74 6.95
C GLN A 179 6.32 14.90 7.80
N GLU A 180 7.47 14.70 8.43
CA GLU A 180 8.14 15.77 9.18
C GLU A 180 8.68 16.80 8.17
N ALA A 181 8.46 18.09 8.46
CA ALA A 181 8.85 19.21 7.60
C ALA A 181 10.34 19.54 7.68
#